data_AF-V7HS08-F1
#
_entry.id   AF-V7HS08-F1
#
_cell.length_a   1.000
_cell.length_b   1.000
_cell.length_c   1.000
_cell.angle_alpha   90.00
_cell.angle_beta   90.00
_cell.angle_gamma   90.00
#
_symmetry.space_group_name_H-M   'P 1'
#
loop_
_entity.id
_entity.type
_entity.pdbx_description
1 polymer ?
#
loop_
_entity_poly.entity_id
_entity_poly.type
_entity_poly.pdbx_seq_one_letter_code
_entity_poly.pdbx_strand_id
1 'polypeptide(L)'
;MQKLLGPSLQYLGLAITRVRSDWQRMSHSPGKSFCAAPWTHGVLRQNGRTQPCCRSDFDYGNWKTQGLSTVWRSDSAASFRANVREGKFPNAHCDACVKNGYNLSLSQSLAKPFWRHVATLRREWACSRLTFYGRNWPLLGLLLCMKSIRLSLIEKALLKRYQRKLQSLSRSVRSTDGKAAVEKLQIIGQTVESFLGGELRPRAVAPVREINLISVCNARCIHCPGLFSQEIVRGFRMPDGKFRSRMPQDELELALTESDSVLDFFMNGSEFLLYPQWKQVASYLRSIGSELRISTNGILLTPSNSHHLIENRLLSKLNISLDGGTPATVERVRQGVCFERLASNVRGYFERASSERFNIPVGFSFVLMESNVDDLPDVVDLVASFRKQGPDIPVQISVFPLSSNGVAAYRPFLEREHHSRIPHHTLVSSFRRMLDRAVLHNIPLIAFRAPLERFVKAGCKAPPLNVACLPRVLSAKTVAPILAP
;
A
#
# COMPACT_ATOMS: atom_id res chain seq x y z
N MET A 1 28.86 -18.85 -36.02
CA MET A 1 28.05 -18.93 -34.78
C MET A 1 26.78 -18.06 -34.78
N GLN A 2 26.26 -17.63 -35.94
CA GLN A 2 25.03 -16.81 -36.05
C GLN A 2 23.86 -17.51 -36.77
N LYS A 3 23.93 -18.82 -37.05
CA LYS A 3 22.88 -19.59 -37.76
C LYS A 3 22.20 -20.69 -36.91
N LEU A 4 22.28 -20.63 -35.58
CA LEU A 4 21.67 -21.64 -34.67
C LEU A 4 20.68 -21.06 -33.62
N LEU A 5 20.19 -19.84 -33.81
CA LEU A 5 19.19 -19.24 -32.93
C LEU A 5 17.90 -19.00 -33.72
N GLY A 6 16.95 -19.92 -33.59
CA GLY A 6 15.65 -19.85 -34.25
C GLY A 6 14.78 -18.66 -33.78
N PRO A 7 13.74 -18.32 -34.56
CA PRO A 7 12.87 -17.14 -34.38
C PRO A 7 12.08 -17.09 -33.06
N SER A 8 12.11 -18.16 -32.25
CA SER A 8 11.37 -18.28 -30.99
C SER A 8 11.91 -17.42 -29.85
N LEU A 9 13.19 -17.02 -29.85
CA LEU A 9 13.77 -16.19 -28.79
C LEU A 9 13.40 -14.70 -28.90
N GLN A 10 13.29 -14.15 -30.11
CA GLN A 10 12.80 -12.78 -30.34
C GLN A 10 11.31 -12.63 -30.01
N TYR A 11 10.49 -13.64 -30.35
CA TYR A 11 9.08 -13.67 -29.98
C TYR A 11 8.84 -13.76 -28.46
N LEU A 12 9.75 -14.40 -27.71
CA LEU A 12 9.66 -14.54 -26.24
C LEU A 12 10.06 -13.25 -25.49
N GLY A 13 11.08 -12.53 -25.96
CA GLY A 13 11.42 -11.20 -25.44
C GLY A 13 10.29 -10.20 -25.66
N LEU A 14 9.64 -10.26 -26.83
CA LEU A 14 8.43 -9.49 -27.12
C LEU A 14 7.24 -9.95 -26.28
N ALA A 15 7.01 -11.26 -26.10
CA ALA A 15 5.88 -11.77 -25.32
C ALA A 15 5.96 -11.44 -23.82
N ILE A 16 7.14 -11.44 -23.19
CA ILE A 16 7.27 -11.03 -21.78
C ILE A 16 6.98 -9.54 -21.60
N THR A 17 7.45 -8.71 -22.54
CA THR A 17 7.21 -7.26 -22.54
C THR A 17 5.75 -6.96 -22.85
N ARG A 18 5.14 -7.69 -23.79
CA ARG A 18 3.73 -7.59 -24.19
C ARG A 18 2.81 -8.09 -23.09
N VAL A 19 3.12 -9.20 -22.43
CA VAL A 19 2.44 -9.67 -21.22
C VAL A 19 2.56 -8.61 -20.13
N ARG A 20 3.75 -8.07 -19.83
CA ARG A 20 3.90 -7.00 -18.81
C ARG A 20 3.13 -5.71 -19.16
N SER A 21 3.03 -5.33 -20.43
CA SER A 21 2.23 -4.18 -20.89
C SER A 21 0.73 -4.48 -20.96
N ASP A 22 0.35 -5.71 -21.30
CA ASP A 22 -1.03 -6.18 -21.34
C ASP A 22 -1.56 -6.44 -19.92
N TRP A 23 -0.71 -6.75 -18.94
CA TRP A 23 -1.06 -6.84 -17.52
C TRP A 23 -1.57 -5.50 -16.97
N GLN A 24 -0.96 -4.38 -17.37
CA GLN A 24 -1.45 -3.05 -17.00
C GLN A 24 -2.79 -2.73 -17.68
N ARG A 25 -3.08 -3.30 -18.85
CA ARG A 25 -4.34 -3.10 -19.59
C ARG A 25 -5.47 -4.05 -19.14
N MET A 26 -5.18 -5.32 -18.87
CA MET A 26 -6.13 -6.38 -18.47
C MET A 26 -6.73 -6.15 -17.07
N SER A 27 -6.05 -5.41 -16.20
CA SER A 27 -6.59 -5.00 -14.90
C SER A 27 -7.88 -4.16 -15.01
N HIS A 28 -8.17 -3.57 -16.18
CA HIS A 28 -9.26 -2.61 -16.37
C HIS A 28 -10.54 -3.13 -17.08
N SER A 29 -10.66 -4.43 -17.41
CA SER A 29 -11.88 -4.95 -18.08
C SER A 29 -13.11 -5.01 -17.15
N PRO A 30 -14.31 -4.59 -17.59
CA PRO A 30 -15.53 -4.62 -16.79
C PRO A 30 -16.13 -6.03 -16.75
N GLY A 31 -15.91 -6.73 -15.66
CA GLY A 31 -16.64 -7.94 -15.24
C GLY A 31 -16.80 -7.88 -13.72
N LYS A 32 -17.79 -8.58 -13.15
CA LYS A 32 -18.03 -8.60 -11.69
C LYS A 32 -16.76 -9.01 -10.94
N SER A 33 -15.94 -8.05 -10.53
CA SER A 33 -14.71 -8.31 -9.79
C SER A 33 -15.06 -8.48 -8.32
N PHE A 34 -14.82 -9.66 -7.78
CA PHE A 34 -14.94 -9.88 -6.35
C PHE A 34 -13.75 -9.26 -5.62
N CYS A 35 -13.98 -8.71 -4.43
CA CYS A 35 -12.92 -8.12 -3.62
C CYS A 35 -12.01 -9.23 -3.07
N ALA A 36 -10.71 -9.17 -3.38
CA ALA A 36 -9.70 -10.09 -2.86
C ALA A 36 -9.20 -9.72 -1.46
N ALA A 37 -9.50 -8.51 -0.97
CA ALA A 37 -9.09 -8.04 0.35
C ALA A 37 -9.39 -9.02 1.51
N PRO A 38 -10.57 -9.67 1.60
CA PRO A 38 -10.86 -10.61 2.68
C PRO A 38 -9.92 -11.83 2.78
N TRP A 39 -9.22 -12.16 1.68
CA TRP A 39 -8.24 -13.26 1.60
C TRP A 39 -6.80 -12.78 1.66
N THR A 40 -6.57 -11.47 1.49
CA THR A 40 -5.22 -10.92 1.33
C THR A 40 -4.87 -9.89 2.40
N HIS A 41 -5.77 -8.99 2.80
CA HIS A 41 -5.47 -7.85 3.68
C HIS A 41 -6.00 -8.05 5.11
N GLY A 42 -5.16 -7.87 6.10
CA GLY A 42 -5.57 -7.77 7.51
C GLY A 42 -5.07 -6.48 8.13
N VAL A 43 -5.98 -5.69 8.69
CA VAL A 43 -5.65 -4.50 9.48
C VAL A 43 -5.72 -4.85 10.96
N LEU A 44 -4.59 -4.72 11.65
CA LEU A 44 -4.44 -4.98 13.08
C LEU A 44 -4.40 -3.65 13.82
N ARG A 45 -5.46 -3.33 14.55
CA ARG A 45 -5.54 -2.09 15.34
C ARG A 45 -4.82 -2.25 16.67
N GLN A 46 -4.31 -1.14 17.21
CA GLN A 46 -3.66 -1.13 18.53
C GLN A 46 -4.60 -1.56 19.66
N ASN A 47 -5.91 -1.33 19.56
CA ASN A 47 -6.86 -1.80 20.58
C ASN A 47 -7.18 -3.30 20.47
N GLY A 48 -6.54 -4.03 19.56
CA GLY A 48 -6.73 -5.46 19.34
C GLY A 48 -7.72 -5.80 18.23
N ARG A 49 -8.51 -4.83 17.72
CA ARG A 49 -9.49 -5.08 16.66
C ARG A 49 -8.83 -5.51 15.35
N THR A 50 -9.41 -6.51 14.68
CA THR A 50 -8.96 -7.02 13.37
C THR A 50 -9.99 -6.73 12.29
N GLN A 51 -9.55 -6.17 11.16
CA GLN A 51 -10.44 -5.77 10.05
C GLN A 51 -9.96 -6.32 8.70
N PRO A 52 -10.86 -6.56 7.72
CA PRO A 52 -10.49 -7.14 6.42
C PRO A 52 -9.79 -6.17 5.46
N CYS A 53 -9.84 -4.87 5.71
CA CYS A 53 -9.09 -3.83 4.98
C CYS A 53 -9.23 -2.48 5.68
N CYS A 54 -8.44 -1.50 5.26
CA CYS A 54 -8.45 -0.14 5.82
C CYS A 54 -9.74 0.66 5.59
N ARG A 55 -10.69 0.16 4.79
CA ARG A 55 -11.97 0.83 4.48
C ARG A 55 -13.18 0.18 5.12
N SER A 56 -13.01 -1.02 5.68
CA SER A 56 -14.08 -1.73 6.34
C SER A 56 -13.93 -1.55 7.84
N ASP A 57 -15.02 -1.18 8.49
CA ASP A 57 -15.15 -1.22 9.93
C ASP A 57 -15.61 -2.59 10.43
N PHE A 58 -15.79 -3.58 9.57
CA PHE A 58 -16.22 -4.93 9.97
C PHE A 58 -15.19 -5.59 10.87
N ASP A 59 -15.66 -6.20 11.96
CA ASP A 59 -14.83 -6.74 13.04
C ASP A 59 -14.68 -8.26 12.93
N TYR A 60 -13.46 -8.74 12.78
CA TYR A 60 -13.17 -10.18 12.81
C TYR A 60 -12.95 -10.73 14.22
N GLY A 61 -12.67 -9.87 15.20
CA GLY A 61 -12.30 -10.24 16.56
C GLY A 61 -11.01 -9.56 17.05
N ASN A 62 -10.57 -9.96 18.24
CA ASN A 62 -9.42 -9.37 18.93
C ASN A 62 -8.16 -10.24 18.77
N TRP A 63 -7.19 -9.79 17.96
CA TRP A 63 -5.98 -10.58 17.66
C TRP A 63 -5.04 -10.73 18.85
N LYS A 64 -5.13 -9.83 19.85
CA LYS A 64 -4.27 -9.87 21.04
C LYS A 64 -4.72 -10.90 22.04
N THR A 65 -6.03 -11.06 22.22
CA THR A 65 -6.59 -11.98 23.23
C THR A 65 -6.94 -13.34 22.65
N GLN A 66 -7.32 -13.41 21.38
CA GLN A 66 -7.76 -14.67 20.73
C GLN A 66 -6.68 -15.30 19.84
N GLY A 67 -5.63 -14.54 19.51
CA GLY A 67 -4.61 -14.93 18.53
C GLY A 67 -5.02 -14.65 17.09
N LEU A 68 -4.07 -14.16 16.28
CA LEU A 68 -4.32 -13.69 14.92
C LEU A 68 -4.87 -14.80 13.99
N SER A 69 -4.27 -15.99 14.05
CA SER A 69 -4.66 -17.16 13.25
C SER A 69 -6.12 -17.56 13.50
N THR A 70 -6.53 -17.55 14.77
CA THR A 70 -7.90 -17.86 15.23
C THR A 70 -8.87 -16.81 14.70
N VAL A 71 -8.56 -15.52 14.91
CA VAL A 71 -9.42 -14.41 14.47
C VAL A 71 -9.59 -14.40 12.95
N TRP A 72 -8.52 -14.65 12.19
CA TRP A 72 -8.56 -14.66 10.74
C TRP A 72 -9.43 -15.80 10.16
N ARG A 73 -9.63 -16.88 10.91
CA ARG A 73 -10.45 -18.04 10.54
C ARG A 73 -11.75 -18.15 11.36
N SER A 74 -12.10 -17.09 12.10
CA SER A 74 -13.32 -17.02 12.90
C SER A 74 -14.58 -17.11 12.04
N ASP A 75 -15.71 -17.41 12.67
CA ASP A 75 -17.01 -17.42 12.00
C ASP A 75 -17.38 -16.04 11.47
N SER A 76 -16.99 -14.97 12.17
CA SER A 76 -17.16 -13.59 11.69
C SER A 76 -16.41 -13.36 10.37
N ALA A 77 -15.13 -13.76 10.31
CA ALA A 77 -14.33 -13.64 9.10
C ALA A 77 -14.84 -14.53 7.95
N ALA A 78 -15.28 -15.76 8.27
CA ALA A 78 -15.86 -16.68 7.30
C ALA A 78 -17.18 -16.15 6.72
N SER A 79 -18.04 -15.54 7.55
CA SER A 79 -19.29 -14.90 7.13
C SER A 79 -19.03 -13.72 6.19
N PHE A 80 -18.04 -12.87 6.50
CA PHE A 80 -17.65 -11.77 5.61
C PHE A 80 -17.20 -12.28 4.23
N ARG A 81 -16.37 -13.33 4.20
CA ARG A 81 -15.91 -13.96 2.95
C ARG A 81 -17.06 -14.59 2.16
N ALA A 82 -18.01 -15.23 2.84
CA ALA A 82 -19.18 -15.82 2.22
C ALA A 82 -20.06 -14.75 1.55
N ASN A 83 -20.31 -13.64 2.25
CA ASN A 83 -21.05 -12.50 1.70
C ASN A 83 -20.35 -11.92 0.47
N VAL A 84 -19.04 -11.62 0.56
CA VAL A 84 -18.28 -11.08 -0.57
C VAL A 84 -18.34 -12.02 -1.77
N ARG A 85 -18.26 -13.34 -1.57
CA ARG A 85 -18.39 -14.36 -2.64
C ARG A 85 -19.74 -14.32 -3.35
N GLU A 86 -20.81 -13.98 -2.64
CA GLU A 86 -22.15 -13.82 -3.20
C GLU A 86 -22.37 -12.42 -3.83
N GLY A 87 -21.36 -11.55 -3.80
CA GLY A 87 -21.48 -10.15 -4.22
C GLY A 87 -22.29 -9.31 -3.25
N LYS A 88 -22.52 -9.81 -2.03
CA LYS A 88 -23.17 -9.10 -0.93
C LYS A 88 -22.07 -8.44 -0.09
N PHE A 89 -22.14 -7.13 0.09
CA PHE A 89 -21.21 -6.44 0.97
C PHE A 89 -21.93 -6.01 2.26
N PRO A 90 -21.26 -6.14 3.42
CA PRO A 90 -21.97 -6.06 4.70
C PRO A 90 -22.35 -4.65 5.13
N ASN A 91 -21.87 -3.61 4.43
CA ASN A 91 -22.23 -2.22 4.72
C ASN A 91 -22.17 -1.33 3.47
N ALA A 92 -22.79 -0.16 3.55
CA ALA A 92 -22.85 0.83 2.48
C ALA A 92 -21.46 1.30 2.02
N HIS A 93 -20.46 1.33 2.91
CA HIS A 93 -19.09 1.67 2.56
C HIS A 93 -18.45 0.64 1.63
N CYS A 94 -18.62 -0.66 1.91
CA CYS A 94 -18.10 -1.74 1.09
C CYS A 94 -18.84 -1.81 -0.26
N ASP A 95 -20.17 -1.62 -0.26
CA ASP A 95 -20.96 -1.52 -1.49
C ASP A 95 -20.50 -0.36 -2.37
N ALA A 96 -20.37 0.84 -1.80
CA ALA A 96 -19.87 2.01 -2.52
C ALA A 96 -18.44 1.82 -3.01
N CYS A 97 -17.58 1.17 -2.21
CA CYS A 97 -16.21 0.82 -2.60
C CYS A 97 -16.21 -0.03 -3.88
N VAL A 98 -17.03 -1.07 -3.94
CA VAL A 98 -17.08 -1.98 -5.10
C VAL A 98 -17.73 -1.30 -6.31
N LYS A 99 -18.85 -0.59 -6.13
CA LYS A 99 -19.54 0.15 -7.21
C LYS A 99 -18.63 1.19 -7.88
N ASN A 100 -17.74 1.82 -7.12
CA ASN A 100 -16.76 2.78 -7.62
C ASN A 100 -15.46 2.12 -8.13
N GLY A 101 -15.38 0.79 -8.19
CA GLY A 101 -14.19 0.06 -8.65
C GLY A 101 -12.98 0.19 -7.71
N TYR A 102 -13.21 0.45 -6.42
CA TYR A 102 -12.16 0.59 -5.41
C TYR A 102 -11.79 -0.73 -4.73
N ASN A 103 -12.56 -1.80 -4.94
CA ASN A 103 -12.22 -3.13 -4.43
C ASN A 103 -10.85 -3.60 -4.96
N LEU A 104 -10.20 -4.45 -4.18
CA LEU A 104 -8.88 -4.98 -4.55
C LEU A 104 -9.03 -6.27 -5.36
N SER A 105 -8.23 -6.42 -6.40
CA SER A 105 -8.04 -7.68 -7.14
C SER A 105 -6.82 -8.45 -6.63
N LEU A 106 -6.72 -9.74 -6.97
CA LEU A 106 -5.51 -10.53 -6.68
C LEU A 106 -4.26 -9.88 -7.26
N SER A 107 -4.32 -9.40 -8.51
CA SER A 107 -3.19 -8.73 -9.15
C SER A 107 -2.67 -7.53 -8.34
N GLN A 108 -3.58 -6.69 -7.82
CA GLN A 108 -3.22 -5.52 -7.02
C GLN A 108 -2.59 -5.91 -5.69
N SER A 109 -3.03 -7.02 -5.07
CA SER A 109 -2.48 -7.49 -3.80
C SER A 109 -1.17 -8.28 -3.95
N LEU A 110 -1.01 -9.09 -5.00
CA LEU A 110 0.01 -10.15 -5.04
C LEU A 110 1.00 -10.05 -6.21
N ALA A 111 0.72 -9.30 -7.28
CA ALA A 111 1.59 -9.29 -8.46
C ALA A 111 3.00 -8.76 -8.16
N LYS A 112 3.09 -7.69 -7.36
CA LYS A 112 4.37 -7.09 -7.01
C LYS A 112 5.26 -8.04 -6.18
N PRO A 113 4.81 -8.60 -5.04
CA PRO A 113 5.62 -9.57 -4.29
C PRO A 113 5.91 -10.82 -5.13
N PHE A 114 4.96 -11.31 -5.94
CA PHE A 114 5.19 -12.43 -6.85
C PHE A 114 6.40 -12.22 -7.76
N TRP A 115 6.42 -11.12 -8.52
CA TRP A 115 7.50 -10.86 -9.47
C TRP A 115 8.84 -10.60 -8.80
N ARG A 116 8.84 -10.05 -7.59
CA ARG A 116 10.07 -9.87 -6.82
C ARG A 116 10.67 -11.19 -6.38
N HIS A 117 9.88 -12.10 -5.80
CA HIS A 117 10.39 -13.41 -5.41
C HIS A 117 10.84 -14.24 -6.63
N VAL A 118 10.12 -14.13 -7.75
CA VAL A 118 10.57 -14.72 -9.04
C VAL A 118 11.91 -14.13 -9.46
N ALA A 119 12.13 -12.82 -9.32
CA ALA A 119 13.40 -12.17 -9.65
C ALA A 119 14.54 -12.57 -8.70
N THR A 120 14.26 -12.79 -7.41
CA THR A 120 15.22 -13.37 -6.45
C THR A 120 15.63 -14.77 -6.88
N LEU A 121 14.66 -15.65 -7.14
CA LEU A 121 14.94 -17.03 -7.58
C LEU A 121 15.72 -17.09 -8.90
N ARG A 122 15.54 -16.13 -9.81
CA ARG A 122 16.31 -16.06 -11.06
C ARG A 122 17.81 -15.89 -10.85
N ARG A 123 18.23 -15.34 -9.73
CA ARG A 123 19.66 -15.13 -9.40
C ARG A 123 20.29 -16.38 -8.78
N GLU A 124 19.47 -17.37 -8.39
CA GLU A 124 19.94 -18.64 -7.82
C GLU A 124 20.46 -19.56 -8.92
N TRP A 125 21.65 -20.12 -8.71
CA TRP A 125 22.29 -21.04 -9.66
C TRP A 125 21.46 -22.31 -9.93
N ALA A 126 20.72 -22.80 -8.92
CA ALA A 126 19.80 -23.93 -9.10
C ALA A 126 18.70 -23.63 -10.14
N CYS A 127 18.31 -22.37 -10.28
CA CYS A 127 17.30 -21.92 -11.24
C CYS A 127 17.88 -21.58 -12.62
N SER A 128 19.20 -21.36 -12.75
CA SER A 128 19.83 -21.11 -14.05
C SER A 128 20.04 -22.39 -14.88
N ARG A 129 20.05 -23.58 -14.24
CA ARG A 129 20.17 -24.89 -14.90
C ARG A 129 18.85 -25.59 -15.15
N LEU A 130 17.86 -25.42 -14.26
CA LEU A 130 16.49 -25.83 -14.54
C LEU A 130 15.95 -24.90 -15.63
N THR A 131 15.16 -25.40 -16.59
CA THR A 131 14.39 -24.57 -17.54
C THR A 131 13.35 -23.73 -16.80
N PHE A 132 13.81 -22.76 -16.00
CA PHE A 132 13.00 -21.87 -15.16
C PHE A 132 12.04 -21.06 -16.02
N TYR A 133 12.36 -20.87 -17.30
CA TYR A 133 11.55 -20.19 -18.30
C TYR A 133 10.54 -21.07 -19.06
N GLY A 134 10.33 -22.33 -18.65
CA GLY A 134 9.23 -23.13 -19.20
C GLY A 134 7.88 -22.40 -19.05
N ARG A 135 6.91 -22.71 -19.93
CA ARG A 135 5.58 -22.05 -20.07
C ARG A 135 4.82 -21.75 -18.76
N ASN A 136 5.18 -22.38 -17.63
CA ASN A 136 4.39 -22.42 -16.39
C ASN A 136 4.38 -21.14 -15.54
N TRP A 137 5.45 -20.34 -15.50
CA TRP A 137 5.49 -19.14 -14.64
C TRP A 137 4.68 -17.96 -15.19
N PRO A 138 4.76 -17.62 -16.49
CA PRO A 138 3.86 -16.65 -17.08
C PRO A 138 2.38 -17.07 -16.97
N LEU A 139 2.09 -18.37 -17.08
CA LEU A 139 0.73 -18.92 -16.92
C LEU A 139 0.18 -18.74 -15.50
N LEU A 140 1.02 -18.82 -14.46
CA LEU A 140 0.59 -18.53 -13.09
C LEU A 140 0.35 -17.03 -12.88
N GLY A 141 1.17 -16.19 -13.49
CA GLY A 141 0.90 -14.77 -13.46
C GLY A 141 -0.46 -14.41 -14.09
N LEU A 142 -0.94 -15.18 -15.08
CA LEU A 142 -2.31 -15.04 -15.58
C LEU A 142 -3.37 -15.34 -14.51
N LEU A 143 -3.12 -16.27 -13.58
CA LEU A 143 -4.04 -16.56 -12.47
C LEU A 143 -4.19 -15.35 -11.53
N LEU A 144 -3.15 -14.53 -11.38
CA LEU A 144 -3.25 -13.26 -10.62
C LEU A 144 -4.17 -12.24 -11.30
N CYS A 145 -4.35 -12.35 -12.62
CA CYS A 145 -5.21 -11.47 -13.41
C CYS A 145 -6.67 -11.95 -13.45
N MET A 146 -6.97 -13.14 -12.92
CA MET A 146 -8.34 -13.66 -12.89
C MET A 146 -9.24 -12.82 -11.99
N LYS A 147 -10.49 -12.67 -12.43
CA LYS A 147 -11.55 -11.95 -11.73
C LYS A 147 -12.67 -12.86 -11.22
N SER A 148 -12.60 -14.18 -11.47
CA SER A 148 -13.61 -15.18 -11.08
C SER A 148 -13.22 -15.91 -9.79
N ILE A 149 -14.22 -16.43 -9.05
CA ILE A 149 -14.02 -17.30 -7.85
C ILE A 149 -14.36 -18.76 -8.19
N ARG A 150 -14.04 -19.20 -9.41
CA ARG A 150 -14.19 -20.61 -9.81
C ARG A 150 -13.01 -20.99 -10.68
N LEU A 151 -12.21 -21.92 -10.18
CA LEU A 151 -11.17 -22.56 -10.97
C LEU A 151 -11.77 -23.59 -11.92
N SER A 152 -11.53 -23.41 -13.21
CA SER A 152 -11.66 -24.46 -14.22
C SER A 152 -10.68 -25.61 -13.98
N LEU A 153 -10.90 -26.76 -14.62
CA LEU A 153 -9.97 -27.89 -14.54
C LEU A 153 -8.55 -27.53 -15.00
N ILE A 154 -8.42 -26.65 -15.99
CA ILE A 154 -7.14 -26.17 -16.51
C ILE A 154 -6.41 -25.34 -15.44
N GLU A 155 -7.10 -24.41 -14.80
CA GLU A 155 -6.50 -23.54 -13.78
C GLU A 155 -6.10 -24.34 -12.53
N LYS A 156 -6.90 -25.33 -12.11
CA LYS A 156 -6.52 -26.27 -11.04
C LYS A 156 -5.24 -27.04 -11.39
N ALA A 157 -5.14 -27.53 -12.63
CA ALA A 157 -3.95 -28.24 -13.10
C ALA A 157 -2.72 -27.32 -13.11
N LEU A 158 -2.88 -26.05 -13.50
CA LEU A 158 -1.80 -25.04 -13.47
C LEU A 158 -1.31 -24.78 -12.04
N LEU A 159 -2.21 -24.55 -11.09
CA LEU A 159 -1.86 -24.36 -9.67
C LEU A 159 -1.11 -25.57 -9.09
N LYS A 160 -1.59 -26.79 -9.39
CA LYS A 160 -0.93 -28.02 -8.92
C LYS A 160 0.48 -28.17 -9.50
N ARG A 161 0.68 -27.84 -10.79
CA ARG A 161 2.02 -27.84 -11.42
C ARG A 161 2.94 -26.81 -10.79
N TYR A 162 2.42 -25.63 -10.48
CA TYR A 162 3.16 -24.58 -9.79
C TYR A 162 3.64 -25.04 -8.40
N GLN A 163 2.75 -25.56 -7.57
CA GLN A 163 3.08 -26.04 -6.22
C GLN A 163 4.15 -27.14 -6.26
N ARG A 164 4.02 -28.12 -7.17
CA ARG A 164 5.06 -29.16 -7.37
C ARG A 164 6.41 -28.57 -7.77
N LYS A 165 6.42 -27.55 -8.64
CA LYS A 165 7.66 -26.90 -9.06
C LYS A 165 8.34 -26.18 -7.90
N LEU A 166 7.59 -25.47 -7.06
CA LEU A 166 8.11 -24.84 -5.86
C LEU A 166 8.65 -25.86 -4.86
N GLN A 167 7.96 -26.99 -4.66
CA GLN A 167 8.44 -28.06 -3.80
C GLN A 167 9.72 -28.72 -4.33
N SER A 168 9.89 -28.81 -5.65
CA SER A 168 11.16 -29.23 -6.23
C SER A 168 12.27 -28.19 -6.00
N LEU A 169 11.95 -26.89 -6.15
CA LEU A 169 12.90 -25.81 -5.95
C LEU A 169 13.34 -25.68 -4.49
N SER A 170 12.45 -25.89 -3.51
CA SER A 170 12.81 -25.82 -2.09
C SER A 170 13.91 -26.81 -1.69
N ARG A 171 14.05 -27.92 -2.42
CA ARG A 171 15.12 -28.91 -2.23
C ARG A 171 16.45 -28.51 -2.87
N SER A 172 16.42 -27.65 -3.88
CA SER A 172 17.60 -27.29 -4.69
C SER A 172 18.17 -25.92 -4.35
N VAL A 173 17.34 -24.98 -3.88
CA VAL A 173 17.76 -23.64 -3.51
C VAL A 173 18.40 -23.66 -2.11
N ARG A 174 19.63 -23.15 -2.01
CA ARG A 174 20.43 -23.22 -0.77
C ARG A 174 20.55 -21.88 -0.06
N SER A 175 20.53 -20.77 -0.79
CA SER A 175 20.65 -19.44 -0.19
C SER A 175 19.46 -19.11 0.71
N THR A 176 19.68 -18.30 1.74
CA THR A 176 18.61 -17.83 2.64
C THR A 176 17.55 -17.04 1.90
N ASP A 177 17.97 -16.08 1.06
CA ASP A 177 17.06 -15.26 0.24
C ASP A 177 16.23 -16.10 -0.74
N GLY A 178 16.85 -17.13 -1.33
CA GLY A 178 16.19 -18.04 -2.24
C GLY A 178 15.17 -18.93 -1.54
N LYS A 179 15.48 -19.46 -0.35
CA LYS A 179 14.53 -20.25 0.45
C LYS A 179 13.30 -19.42 0.84
N ALA A 180 13.53 -18.22 1.38
CA ALA A 180 12.46 -17.28 1.69
C ALA A 180 11.61 -16.96 0.45
N ALA A 181 12.24 -16.75 -0.72
CA ALA A 181 11.50 -16.51 -1.96
C ALA A 181 10.62 -17.70 -2.39
N VAL A 182 11.09 -18.95 -2.22
CA VAL A 182 10.25 -20.14 -2.48
C VAL A 182 9.05 -20.19 -1.53
N GLU A 183 9.26 -19.96 -0.23
CA GLU A 183 8.21 -19.96 0.79
C GLU A 183 7.15 -18.90 0.48
N LYS A 184 7.55 -17.65 0.20
CA LYS A 184 6.62 -16.56 -0.15
C LYS A 184 5.84 -16.87 -1.43
N LEU A 185 6.47 -17.51 -2.41
CA LEU A 185 5.79 -17.98 -3.61
C LEU A 185 4.78 -19.09 -3.30
N GLN A 186 5.06 -20.00 -2.36
CA GLN A 186 4.09 -20.99 -1.90
C GLN A 186 2.88 -20.32 -1.25
N ILE A 187 3.09 -19.32 -0.39
CA ILE A 187 2.03 -18.52 0.23
C ILE A 187 1.18 -17.79 -0.82
N ILE A 188 1.79 -17.21 -1.85
CA ILE A 188 1.06 -16.61 -2.97
C ILE A 188 0.16 -17.66 -3.66
N GLY A 189 0.71 -18.85 -3.93
CA GLY A 189 -0.05 -19.96 -4.52
C GLY A 189 -1.24 -20.39 -3.69
N GLN A 190 -1.03 -20.58 -2.38
CA GLN A 190 -2.07 -20.92 -1.43
C GLN A 190 -3.15 -19.82 -1.38
N THR A 191 -2.73 -18.55 -1.34
CA THR A 191 -3.68 -17.41 -1.32
C THR A 191 -4.53 -17.36 -2.58
N VAL A 192 -3.93 -17.58 -3.75
CA VAL A 192 -4.64 -17.65 -5.04
C VAL A 192 -5.61 -18.83 -5.05
N GLU A 193 -5.18 -20.00 -4.58
CA GLU A 193 -6.03 -21.19 -4.48
C GLU A 193 -7.22 -20.96 -3.53
N SER A 194 -6.98 -20.41 -2.33
CA SER A 194 -8.05 -20.09 -1.38
C SER A 194 -9.06 -19.09 -1.94
N PHE A 195 -8.59 -18.03 -2.60
CA PHE A 195 -9.48 -17.02 -3.20
C PHE A 195 -10.29 -17.60 -4.36
N LEU A 196 -9.62 -18.23 -5.35
CA LEU A 196 -10.28 -18.76 -6.55
C LEU A 196 -11.10 -20.02 -6.27
N GLY A 197 -10.78 -20.76 -5.20
CA GLY A 197 -11.53 -21.90 -4.70
C GLY A 197 -12.69 -21.52 -3.76
N GLY A 198 -12.78 -20.25 -3.35
CA GLY A 198 -13.84 -19.76 -2.46
C GLY A 198 -13.75 -20.28 -1.02
N GLU A 199 -12.54 -20.59 -0.55
CA GLU A 199 -12.28 -21.05 0.82
C GLU A 199 -12.59 -19.92 1.83
N LEU A 200 -13.43 -20.22 2.82
CA LEU A 200 -13.85 -19.22 3.82
C LEU A 200 -12.89 -19.09 5.00
N ARG A 201 -11.95 -20.03 5.16
CA ARG A 201 -10.98 -20.08 6.25
C ARG A 201 -9.57 -20.37 5.69
N PRO A 202 -8.99 -19.42 4.94
CA PRO A 202 -7.74 -19.64 4.22
C PRO A 202 -6.58 -20.00 5.16
N ARG A 203 -5.65 -20.81 4.66
CA ARG A 203 -4.42 -21.17 5.39
C ARG A 203 -3.50 -19.97 5.58
N ALA A 204 -3.29 -19.16 4.54
CA ALA A 204 -2.47 -17.97 4.63
C ALA A 204 -3.18 -16.90 5.49
N VAL A 205 -2.45 -16.34 6.46
CA VAL A 205 -3.00 -15.41 7.47
C VAL A 205 -2.55 -13.99 7.18
N ALA A 206 -3.50 -13.15 6.77
CA ALA A 206 -3.29 -11.74 6.42
C ALA A 206 -2.00 -11.48 5.60
N PRO A 207 -1.88 -12.03 4.37
CA PRO A 207 -0.67 -11.88 3.55
C PRO A 207 -0.20 -10.45 3.32
N VAL A 208 -1.12 -9.50 3.27
CA VAL A 208 -0.86 -8.07 3.37
C VAL A 208 -1.32 -7.61 4.75
N ARG A 209 -0.37 -7.21 5.59
CA ARG A 209 -0.62 -6.85 6.98
C ARG A 209 -0.42 -5.35 7.16
N GLU A 210 -1.48 -4.66 7.55
CA GLU A 210 -1.42 -3.25 7.93
C GLU A 210 -1.54 -3.15 9.45
N ILE A 211 -0.60 -2.44 10.08
CA ILE A 211 -0.58 -2.26 11.53
C ILE A 211 0.05 -0.92 11.88
N ASN A 212 -0.48 -0.30 12.93
CA ASN A 212 0.08 0.93 13.48
C ASN A 212 0.80 0.57 14.79
N LEU A 213 2.11 0.33 14.74
CA LEU A 213 2.93 0.02 15.93
C LEU A 213 3.11 1.23 16.86
N ILE A 214 2.92 2.43 16.33
CA ILE A 214 3.00 3.69 17.05
C ILE A 214 1.82 4.57 16.66
N SER A 215 1.36 5.39 17.60
CA SER A 215 0.27 6.36 17.44
C SER A 215 0.75 7.74 17.89
N VAL A 216 2.00 8.08 17.53
CA VAL A 216 2.59 9.40 17.71
C VAL A 216 3.22 9.82 16.40
N CYS A 217 3.16 11.12 16.12
CA CYS A 217 3.81 11.73 14.98
C CYS A 217 4.52 13.02 15.45
N ASN A 218 5.63 13.37 14.82
CA ASN A 218 6.32 14.64 15.03
C ASN A 218 5.76 15.79 14.17
N ALA A 219 4.81 15.49 13.27
CA ALA A 219 4.02 16.49 12.55
C ALA A 219 2.62 16.63 13.16
N ARG A 220 2.00 17.79 12.92
CA ARG A 220 0.66 18.19 13.34
C ARG A 220 -0.16 18.67 12.14
N CYS A 221 -0.28 17.82 11.12
CA CYS A 221 -0.94 18.20 9.88
C CYS A 221 -2.39 18.62 10.13
N ILE A 222 -2.84 19.73 9.54
CA ILE A 222 -4.17 20.29 9.79
C ILE A 222 -5.30 19.33 9.37
N HIS A 223 -5.02 18.46 8.40
CA HIS A 223 -5.92 17.41 7.91
C HIS A 223 -5.79 16.07 8.64
N CYS A 224 -4.93 15.95 9.66
CA CYS A 224 -4.63 14.67 10.30
C CYS A 224 -5.83 14.20 11.14
N PRO A 225 -6.56 13.13 10.76
CA PRO A 225 -7.74 12.72 11.50
C PRO A 225 -7.39 12.16 12.89
N GLY A 226 -6.14 11.70 13.06
CA GLY A 226 -5.57 11.27 14.32
C GLY A 226 -5.43 12.37 15.38
N LEU A 227 -5.37 13.65 14.98
CA LEU A 227 -5.42 14.77 15.93
C LEU A 227 -6.86 15.01 16.42
N PHE A 228 -7.84 14.89 15.52
CA PHE A 228 -9.26 15.02 15.87
C PHE A 228 -9.77 13.84 16.71
N SER A 229 -9.27 12.62 16.47
CA SER A 229 -9.57 11.46 17.32
C SER A 229 -8.77 11.44 18.62
N GLN A 230 -7.83 12.37 18.80
CA GLN A 230 -6.85 12.40 19.89
C GLN A 230 -5.89 11.20 19.92
N GLU A 231 -5.96 10.28 18.96
CA GLU A 231 -5.11 9.09 18.90
C GLU A 231 -3.63 9.45 18.73
N ILE A 232 -3.31 10.50 17.97
CA ILE A 232 -1.91 10.95 17.73
C ILE A 232 -1.31 11.68 18.95
N VAL A 233 -2.18 12.19 19.83
CA VAL A 233 -1.79 12.98 21.01
C VAL A 233 -1.74 12.11 22.26
N ARG A 234 -2.85 11.40 22.55
CA ARG A 234 -3.02 10.58 23.74
C ARG A 234 -2.57 9.13 23.53
N GLY A 235 -2.52 8.66 22.29
CA GLY A 235 -2.41 7.24 21.95
C GLY A 235 -3.78 6.59 21.74
N PHE A 236 -3.81 5.31 21.41
CA PHE A 236 -5.05 4.55 21.28
C PHE A 236 -5.64 4.22 22.64
N ARG A 237 -6.97 4.38 22.77
CA ARG A 237 -7.71 3.87 23.93
C ARG A 237 -7.81 2.35 23.85
N MET A 238 -7.31 1.69 24.87
CA MET A 238 -7.26 0.24 25.00
C MET A 238 -8.54 -0.29 25.70
N PRO A 239 -8.83 -1.61 25.62
CA PRO A 239 -9.96 -2.21 26.34
C PRO A 239 -9.93 -2.01 27.85
N ASP A 240 -8.74 -1.87 28.45
CA ASP A 240 -8.53 -1.56 29.87
C ASP A 240 -8.80 -0.08 30.23
N GLY A 241 -9.23 0.73 29.26
CA GLY A 241 -9.48 2.15 29.40
C GLY A 241 -8.25 3.05 29.35
N LYS A 242 -7.03 2.49 29.40
CA LYS A 242 -5.77 3.25 29.34
C LYS A 242 -5.46 3.66 27.90
N PHE A 243 -4.71 4.75 27.76
CA PHE A 243 -4.20 5.16 26.46
C PHE A 243 -2.78 4.63 26.25
N ARG A 244 -2.50 4.08 25.07
CA ARG A 244 -1.17 3.59 24.69
C ARG A 244 -0.74 4.22 23.38
N SER A 245 0.41 4.90 23.41
CA SER A 245 0.97 5.61 22.26
C SER A 245 1.90 4.74 21.41
N ARG A 246 2.35 3.60 21.96
CA ARG A 246 3.29 2.66 21.35
C ARG A 246 2.90 1.24 21.73
N MET A 247 3.10 0.33 20.79
CA MET A 247 2.94 -1.11 21.03
C MET A 247 4.14 -1.62 21.84
N PRO A 248 3.91 -2.21 23.03
CA PRO A 248 4.96 -2.88 23.80
C PRO A 248 5.46 -4.17 23.11
N GLN A 249 6.57 -4.70 23.61
CA GLN A 249 7.31 -5.81 22.98
C GLN A 249 6.47 -7.10 22.86
N ASP A 250 5.74 -7.46 23.91
CA ASP A 250 4.86 -8.64 23.94
C ASP A 250 3.76 -8.57 22.88
N GLU A 251 3.13 -7.41 22.71
CA GLU A 251 2.13 -7.19 21.67
C GLU A 251 2.74 -7.13 20.25
N LEU A 252 3.97 -6.63 20.11
CA LEU A 252 4.70 -6.65 18.86
C LEU A 252 4.97 -8.09 18.41
N GLU A 253 5.39 -8.96 19.31
CA GLU A 253 5.62 -10.39 19.03
C GLU A 253 4.33 -11.05 18.55
N LEU A 254 3.20 -10.78 19.22
CA LEU A 254 1.88 -11.24 18.77
C LEU A 254 1.53 -10.72 17.38
N ALA A 255 1.81 -9.45 17.07
CA ALA A 255 1.56 -8.85 15.75
C ALA A 255 2.42 -9.46 14.64
N LEU A 256 3.57 -10.03 14.98
CA LEU A 256 4.49 -10.70 14.07
C LEU A 256 4.27 -12.22 13.99
N THR A 257 3.32 -12.80 14.74
CA THR A 257 2.92 -14.20 14.57
C THR A 257 2.45 -14.49 13.14
N GLU A 258 2.54 -15.76 12.70
CA GLU A 258 2.20 -16.16 11.33
C GLU A 258 3.00 -15.38 10.27
N SER A 259 4.24 -15.00 10.60
CA SER A 259 5.13 -14.17 9.78
C SER A 259 5.47 -14.80 8.44
N ASP A 260 5.48 -16.14 8.35
CA ASP A 260 5.64 -16.87 7.10
C ASP A 260 4.58 -16.47 6.07
N SER A 261 3.35 -16.20 6.51
CA SER A 261 2.25 -15.75 5.65
C SER A 261 2.42 -14.31 5.13
N VAL A 262 3.22 -13.47 5.80
CA VAL A 262 3.33 -12.05 5.46
C VAL A 262 4.13 -11.89 4.17
N LEU A 263 3.51 -11.32 3.14
CA LEU A 263 4.14 -10.93 1.89
C LEU A 263 4.48 -9.44 1.90
N ASP A 264 3.57 -8.63 2.42
CA ASP A 264 3.69 -7.17 2.47
C ASP A 264 3.22 -6.66 3.83
N PHE A 265 4.10 -5.94 4.50
CA PHE A 265 3.84 -5.30 5.77
C PHE A 265 3.82 -3.78 5.57
N PHE A 266 2.70 -3.15 5.90
CA PHE A 266 2.49 -1.73 5.68
C PHE A 266 2.29 -0.97 7.00
N MET A 267 3.20 -0.03 7.24
CA MET A 267 3.11 0.93 8.33
C MET A 267 2.51 2.25 7.82
N ASN A 268 1.37 2.65 8.39
CA ASN A 268 0.64 3.85 8.00
C ASN A 268 0.07 4.61 9.20
N GLY A 269 -0.48 5.81 8.98
CA GLY A 269 -1.29 6.55 9.96
C GLY A 269 -0.52 7.33 11.03
N SER A 270 0.74 7.00 11.28
CA SER A 270 1.66 7.67 12.22
C SER A 270 3.08 7.74 11.64
N GLU A 271 4.07 8.19 12.41
CA GLU A 271 5.46 8.23 11.95
C GLU A 271 6.21 6.97 12.42
N PHE A 272 6.36 5.98 11.53
CA PHE A 272 7.01 4.71 11.84
C PHE A 272 8.45 4.87 12.36
N LEU A 273 9.20 5.85 11.84
CA LEU A 273 10.59 6.07 12.24
C LEU A 273 10.73 6.64 13.66
N LEU A 274 9.63 6.99 14.34
CA LEU A 274 9.60 7.29 15.78
C LEU A 274 9.46 6.03 16.65
N TYR A 275 9.09 4.88 16.08
CA TYR A 275 8.91 3.67 16.86
C TYR A 275 10.29 3.14 17.31
N PRO A 276 10.58 3.01 18.62
CA PRO A 276 11.94 2.72 19.10
C PRO A 276 12.56 1.45 18.48
N GLN A 277 11.73 0.45 18.16
CA GLN A 277 12.16 -0.84 17.63
C GLN A 277 12.00 -0.95 16.12
N TRP A 278 11.80 0.16 15.38
CA TRP A 278 11.55 0.11 13.93
C TRP A 278 12.66 -0.63 13.17
N LYS A 279 13.92 -0.51 13.60
CA LYS A 279 15.08 -1.21 13.01
C LYS A 279 14.95 -2.73 13.17
N GLN A 280 14.63 -3.19 14.37
CA GLN A 280 14.43 -4.61 14.67
C GLN A 280 13.29 -5.20 13.85
N VAL A 281 12.15 -4.49 13.78
CA VAL A 281 10.99 -4.91 12.98
C VAL A 281 11.34 -5.00 11.50
N ALA A 282 12.00 -3.97 10.96
CA ALA A 282 12.39 -3.92 9.56
C ALA A 282 13.39 -5.04 9.20
N SER A 283 14.40 -5.27 10.04
CA SER A 283 15.38 -6.35 9.84
C SER A 283 14.73 -7.73 9.93
N TYR A 284 13.81 -7.93 10.88
CA TYR A 284 13.04 -9.17 11.00
C TYR A 284 12.20 -9.44 9.74
N LEU A 285 11.44 -8.45 9.27
CA LEU A 285 10.65 -8.60 8.04
C LEU A 285 11.54 -8.92 6.84
N ARG A 286 12.72 -8.29 6.73
CA ARG A 286 13.67 -8.58 5.66
C ARG A 286 14.23 -10.01 5.73
N SER A 287 14.55 -10.51 6.93
CA SER A 287 15.17 -11.82 7.12
C SER A 287 14.23 -12.97 6.73
N ILE A 288 12.93 -12.79 6.93
CA ILE A 288 11.89 -13.75 6.50
C ILE A 288 11.44 -13.53 5.05
N GLY A 289 12.05 -12.59 4.32
CA GLY A 289 11.69 -12.28 2.93
C GLY A 289 10.39 -11.50 2.76
N SER A 290 9.83 -10.89 3.80
CA SER A 290 8.65 -10.04 3.69
C SER A 290 9.03 -8.65 3.17
N GLU A 291 8.10 -8.01 2.46
CA GLU A 291 8.24 -6.62 2.07
C GLU A 291 7.84 -5.68 3.21
N LEU A 292 8.59 -4.59 3.41
CA LEU A 292 8.19 -3.48 4.27
C LEU A 292 7.90 -2.24 3.41
N ARG A 293 6.70 -1.69 3.57
CA ARG A 293 6.31 -0.38 3.03
C ARG A 293 6.05 0.57 4.18
N ILE A 294 6.53 1.80 4.04
CA ILE A 294 6.33 2.84 5.05
C ILE A 294 5.83 4.12 4.40
N SER A 295 5.03 4.88 5.15
CA SER A 295 4.77 6.29 4.87
C SER A 295 5.43 7.13 5.96
N THR A 296 6.10 8.22 5.56
CA THR A 296 6.80 9.14 6.47
C THR A 296 6.51 10.59 6.09
N ASN A 297 6.58 11.50 7.04
CA ASN A 297 6.59 12.94 6.75
C ASN A 297 7.96 13.46 6.26
N GLY A 298 9.00 12.62 6.24
CA GLY A 298 10.32 12.93 5.70
C GLY A 298 11.30 13.59 6.67
N ILE A 299 10.85 14.08 7.83
CA ILE A 299 11.72 14.72 8.84
C ILE A 299 12.68 13.71 9.49
N LEU A 300 12.31 12.43 9.54
CA LEU A 300 13.14 11.36 10.12
C LEU A 300 13.94 10.56 9.10
N LEU A 301 13.95 10.99 7.83
CA LEU A 301 14.93 10.51 6.83
C LEU A 301 16.31 11.14 7.05
N THR A 302 16.73 11.23 8.32
CA THR A 302 18.04 11.74 8.71
C THR A 302 19.15 10.91 8.03
N PRO A 303 20.38 11.44 7.89
CA PRO A 303 21.49 10.69 7.29
C PRO A 303 21.68 9.30 7.90
N SER A 304 21.61 9.17 9.23
CA SER A 304 21.74 7.90 9.95
C SER A 304 20.59 6.91 9.65
N ASN A 305 19.33 7.39 9.63
CA ASN A 305 18.19 6.52 9.34
C ASN A 305 18.18 6.10 7.86
N SER A 306 18.43 7.04 6.94
CA SER A 306 18.55 6.77 5.51
C SER A 306 19.68 5.78 5.22
N HIS A 307 20.85 5.93 5.86
CA HIS A 307 21.95 4.97 5.80
C HIS A 307 21.47 3.56 6.16
N HIS A 308 20.87 3.42 7.34
CA HIS A 308 20.44 2.11 7.84
C HIS A 308 19.38 1.47 6.94
N LEU A 309 18.39 2.23 6.46
CA LEU A 309 17.35 1.74 5.55
C LEU A 309 17.92 1.24 4.21
N ILE A 310 18.89 1.95 3.66
CA ILE A 310 19.47 1.70 2.33
C ILE A 310 20.47 0.55 2.38
N GLU A 311 21.44 0.61 3.29
CA GLU A 311 22.52 -0.38 3.42
C GLU A 311 21.95 -1.78 3.70
N ASN A 312 20.95 -1.86 4.57
CA ASN A 312 20.29 -3.12 4.94
C ASN A 312 19.13 -3.49 4.00
N ARG A 313 18.88 -2.69 2.95
CA ARG A 313 17.83 -2.90 1.93
C ARG A 313 16.45 -3.22 2.53
N LEU A 314 16.05 -2.44 3.54
CA LEU A 314 14.92 -2.76 4.41
C LEU A 314 13.56 -2.46 3.80
N LEU A 315 13.48 -1.60 2.78
CA LEU A 315 12.22 -1.12 2.23
C LEU A 315 11.92 -1.69 0.85
N SER A 316 10.63 -1.90 0.59
CA SER A 316 10.08 -2.29 -0.71
C SER A 316 9.40 -1.11 -1.42
N LYS A 317 8.96 -0.10 -0.67
CA LYS A 317 8.43 1.18 -1.15
C LYS A 317 8.56 2.21 -0.03
N LEU A 318 9.00 3.40 -0.39
CA LEU A 318 8.94 4.57 0.49
C LEU A 318 7.82 5.48 0.00
N ASN A 319 7.00 5.99 0.92
CA ASN A 319 6.03 7.03 0.62
C ASN A 319 6.31 8.26 1.48
N ILE A 320 6.51 9.42 0.86
CA ILE A 320 6.75 10.69 1.54
C ILE A 320 5.46 11.51 1.44
N SER A 321 4.89 11.88 2.58
CA SER A 321 3.68 12.69 2.63
C SER A 321 4.04 14.17 2.47
N LEU A 322 3.59 14.79 1.37
CA LEU A 322 3.94 16.14 0.94
C LEU A 322 2.69 16.83 0.38
N ASP A 323 2.17 17.81 1.12
CA ASP A 323 0.88 18.48 0.82
C ASP A 323 1.04 19.94 0.35
N GLY A 324 2.23 20.28 -0.15
CA GLY A 324 2.59 21.61 -0.66
C GLY A 324 3.89 21.56 -1.47
N GLY A 325 4.03 22.46 -2.44
CA GLY A 325 5.24 22.62 -3.25
C GLY A 325 6.15 23.73 -2.77
N THR A 326 5.60 24.66 -1.98
CA THR A 326 6.32 25.79 -1.41
C THR A 326 6.60 25.59 0.09
N PRO A 327 7.64 26.25 0.66
CA PRO A 327 7.87 26.25 2.11
C PRO A 327 6.63 26.67 2.90
N ALA A 328 6.00 27.79 2.49
CA ALA A 328 4.83 28.35 3.15
C ALA A 328 3.67 27.36 3.23
N THR A 329 3.33 26.66 2.14
CA THR A 329 2.24 25.68 2.16
C THR A 329 2.60 24.42 2.93
N VAL A 330 3.83 23.91 2.80
CA VAL A 330 4.28 22.73 3.55
C VAL A 330 4.17 22.97 5.06
N GLU A 331 4.67 24.09 5.55
CA GLU A 331 4.71 24.40 6.98
C GLU A 331 3.32 24.76 7.53
N ARG A 332 2.49 25.43 6.72
CA ARG A 332 1.09 25.72 7.06
C ARG A 332 0.25 24.45 7.15
N VAL A 333 0.34 23.55 6.17
CA VAL A 333 -0.49 22.34 6.11
C VAL A 333 0.03 21.26 7.05
N ARG A 334 1.36 21.07 7.12
CA ARG A 334 2.02 20.04 7.94
C ARG A 334 2.75 20.67 9.12
N GLN A 335 2.01 21.36 9.98
CA GLN A 335 2.58 22.08 11.15
C GLN A 335 3.58 21.22 11.95
N GLY A 336 4.68 21.82 12.38
CA GLY A 336 5.80 21.12 13.03
C GLY A 336 6.81 20.46 12.07
N VAL A 337 6.55 20.47 10.77
CA VAL A 337 7.56 20.20 9.73
C VAL A 337 8.28 21.51 9.42
N CYS A 338 9.62 21.49 9.39
CA CYS A 338 10.45 22.57 8.86
C CYS A 338 10.85 22.20 7.43
N PHE A 339 10.57 23.09 6.47
CA PHE A 339 10.75 22.81 5.05
C PHE A 339 12.21 22.56 4.70
N GLU A 340 13.16 23.36 5.17
CA GLU A 340 14.57 23.16 4.81
C GLU A 340 15.08 21.80 5.28
N ARG A 341 14.68 21.39 6.50
CA ARG A 341 15.04 20.08 7.05
C ARG A 341 14.42 18.94 6.26
N LEU A 342 13.14 19.04 5.89
CA LEU A 342 12.47 18.08 5.02
C LEU A 342 13.22 17.95 3.69
N ALA A 343 13.45 19.07 3.01
CA ALA A 343 14.10 19.10 1.70
C ALA A 343 15.53 18.54 1.76
N SER A 344 16.30 18.90 2.79
CA SER A 344 17.66 18.39 3.01
C SER A 344 17.68 16.87 3.23
N ASN A 345 16.82 16.35 4.11
CA ASN A 345 16.72 14.93 4.39
C ASN A 345 16.31 14.12 3.15
N VAL A 346 15.29 14.58 2.42
CA VAL A 346 14.81 13.88 1.22
C VAL A 346 15.89 13.88 0.15
N ARG A 347 16.56 15.03 -0.09
CA ARG A 347 17.69 15.09 -1.03
C ARG A 347 18.81 14.13 -0.64
N GLY A 348 19.22 14.13 0.64
CA GLY A 348 20.24 13.21 1.14
C GLY A 348 19.86 11.73 0.99
N TYR A 349 18.57 11.39 1.16
CA TYR A 349 18.07 10.05 0.87
C TYR A 349 18.23 9.69 -0.62
N PHE A 350 17.80 10.55 -1.55
CA PHE A 350 17.94 10.30 -2.99
C PHE A 350 19.39 10.18 -3.43
N GLU A 351 20.28 11.03 -2.91
CA GLU A 351 21.71 10.96 -3.17
C GLU A 351 22.30 9.62 -2.75
N ARG A 352 22.02 9.18 -1.52
CA ARG A 352 22.53 7.91 -1.01
C ARG A 352 21.90 6.71 -1.70
N ALA A 353 20.59 6.74 -1.95
CA ALA A 353 19.92 5.64 -2.64
C ALA A 353 20.46 5.48 -4.06
N SER A 354 20.78 6.58 -4.75
CA SER A 354 21.41 6.56 -6.07
C SER A 354 22.82 5.98 -6.03
N SER A 355 23.65 6.41 -5.06
CA SER A 355 25.03 5.91 -4.93
C SER A 355 25.09 4.41 -4.61
N GLU A 356 24.16 3.92 -3.79
CA GLU A 356 24.07 2.51 -3.37
C GLU A 356 23.24 1.64 -4.32
N ARG A 357 22.73 2.22 -5.43
CA ARG A 357 21.85 1.56 -6.40
C ARG A 357 20.60 0.94 -5.75
N PHE A 358 20.07 1.60 -4.72
CA PHE A 358 18.88 1.19 -4.00
C PHE A 358 17.62 1.76 -4.67
N ASN A 359 17.24 1.14 -5.80
CA ASN A 359 16.24 1.67 -6.72
C ASN A 359 14.81 1.19 -6.38
N ILE A 360 14.33 1.48 -5.17
CA ILE A 360 12.94 1.19 -4.79
C ILE A 360 12.00 2.32 -5.24
N PRO A 361 10.71 2.04 -5.51
CA PRO A 361 9.76 3.10 -5.79
C PRO A 361 9.60 4.07 -4.61
N VAL A 362 9.68 5.36 -4.90
CA VAL A 362 9.42 6.46 -3.97
C VAL A 362 8.15 7.18 -4.41
N GLY A 363 7.11 7.10 -3.58
CA GLY A 363 5.86 7.83 -3.78
C GLY A 363 5.87 9.15 -3.02
N PHE A 364 5.24 10.18 -3.59
CA PHE A 364 4.86 11.39 -2.87
C PHE A 364 3.34 11.46 -2.81
N SER A 365 2.80 11.58 -1.60
CA SER A 365 1.35 11.68 -1.37
C SER A 365 0.94 13.11 -1.06
N PHE A 366 -0.01 13.63 -1.83
CA PHE A 366 -0.61 14.94 -1.62
C PHE A 366 -2.11 14.76 -1.34
N VAL A 367 -2.60 15.23 -0.20
CA VAL A 367 -4.04 15.28 0.09
C VAL A 367 -4.58 16.62 -0.42
N LEU A 368 -5.47 16.57 -1.42
CA LEU A 368 -6.05 17.77 -1.99
C LEU A 368 -7.10 18.37 -1.07
N MET A 369 -6.93 19.65 -0.77
CA MET A 369 -7.82 20.49 0.00
C MET A 369 -8.11 21.79 -0.77
N GLU A 370 -9.15 22.50 -0.37
CA GLU A 370 -9.43 23.84 -0.89
C GLU A 370 -8.23 24.78 -0.71
N SER A 371 -7.58 24.73 0.46
CA SER A 371 -6.49 25.64 0.83
C SER A 371 -5.10 25.31 0.26
N ASN A 372 -4.94 24.26 -0.55
CA ASN A 372 -3.63 23.89 -1.13
C ASN A 372 -3.67 23.54 -2.63
N VAL A 373 -4.81 23.72 -3.31
CA VAL A 373 -4.95 23.38 -4.74
C VAL A 373 -3.94 24.07 -5.65
N ASP A 374 -3.55 25.30 -5.31
CA ASP A 374 -2.64 26.10 -6.14
C ASP A 374 -1.20 25.61 -6.11
N ASP A 375 -0.80 24.87 -5.08
CA ASP A 375 0.53 24.26 -4.95
C ASP A 375 0.70 22.97 -5.77
N LEU A 376 -0.37 22.43 -6.38
CA LEU A 376 -0.31 21.18 -7.16
C LEU A 376 0.84 21.17 -8.21
N PRO A 377 1.05 22.25 -9.01
CA PRO A 377 2.16 22.28 -9.96
C PRO A 377 3.53 22.34 -9.27
N ASP A 378 3.65 23.14 -8.21
CA ASP A 378 4.92 23.37 -7.50
C ASP A 378 5.42 22.10 -6.78
N VAL A 379 4.52 21.21 -6.38
CA VAL A 379 4.89 19.88 -5.85
C VAL A 379 5.70 19.08 -6.86
N VAL A 380 5.38 19.19 -8.15
CA VAL A 380 6.11 18.48 -9.21
C VAL A 380 7.53 19.02 -9.33
N ASP A 381 7.69 20.34 -9.35
CA ASP A 381 8.99 21.02 -9.43
C ASP A 381 9.84 20.71 -8.18
N LEU A 382 9.24 20.74 -6.99
CA LEU A 382 9.92 20.37 -5.75
C LEU A 382 10.40 18.91 -5.79
N VAL A 383 9.54 17.97 -6.18
CA VAL A 383 9.91 16.54 -6.27
C VAL A 383 10.99 16.32 -7.33
N ALA A 384 10.93 17.02 -8.47
CA ALA A 384 11.97 16.98 -9.48
C ALA A 384 13.32 17.44 -8.91
N SER A 385 13.33 18.49 -8.06
CA SER A 385 14.54 19.02 -7.43
C SER A 385 15.26 18.06 -6.48
N PHE A 386 14.57 17.02 -5.98
CA PHE A 386 15.18 15.98 -5.14
C PHE A 386 15.94 14.93 -5.96
N ARG A 387 15.61 14.79 -7.24
CA ARG A 387 16.27 13.83 -8.12
C ARG A 387 17.57 14.45 -8.65
N LYS A 388 18.70 13.78 -8.46
CA LYS A 388 19.91 14.08 -9.26
C LYS A 388 19.76 13.47 -10.65
N GLN A 389 20.48 14.02 -11.63
CA GLN A 389 20.77 13.31 -12.89
C GLN A 389 21.62 12.08 -12.56
N GLY A 390 20.96 10.95 -12.31
CA GLY A 390 21.52 9.70 -11.81
C GLY A 390 20.47 8.59 -11.89
N PRO A 391 20.80 7.30 -11.66
CA PRO A 391 19.95 6.18 -12.03
C PRO A 391 18.53 6.33 -11.49
N ASP A 392 17.53 6.08 -12.36
CA ASP A 392 16.12 6.36 -12.14
C ASP A 392 15.53 5.61 -10.94
N ILE A 393 15.70 6.16 -9.74
CA ILE A 393 14.82 5.83 -8.61
C ILE A 393 13.40 6.11 -9.09
N PRO A 394 12.51 5.10 -9.17
CA PRO A 394 11.18 5.33 -9.71
C PRO A 394 10.39 6.25 -8.79
N VAL A 395 10.06 7.44 -9.27
CA VAL A 395 9.26 8.42 -8.54
C VAL A 395 7.84 8.46 -9.09
N GLN A 396 6.86 8.67 -8.21
CA GLN A 396 5.48 8.92 -8.58
C GLN A 396 4.87 9.89 -7.58
N ILE A 397 4.06 10.84 -8.05
CA ILE A 397 3.24 11.67 -7.15
C ILE A 397 1.78 11.21 -7.27
N SER A 398 1.11 11.11 -6.13
CA SER A 398 -0.27 10.69 -6.01
C SER A 398 -1.09 11.73 -5.25
N VAL A 399 -2.12 12.27 -5.92
CA VAL A 399 -3.10 13.19 -5.35
C VAL A 399 -4.29 12.39 -4.83
N PHE A 400 -4.53 12.49 -3.54
CA PHE A 400 -5.59 11.82 -2.80
C PHE A 400 -6.72 12.79 -2.46
N PRO A 401 -7.98 12.30 -2.42
CA PRO A 401 -9.08 13.11 -1.91
C PRO A 401 -8.95 13.29 -0.40
N LEU A 402 -9.42 14.44 0.10
CA LEU A 402 -9.72 14.59 1.51
C LEU A 402 -10.91 13.69 1.86
N SER A 403 -10.71 12.66 2.68
CA SER A 403 -11.73 11.67 2.99
C SER A 403 -12.13 11.67 4.46
N SER A 404 -13.39 11.31 4.73
CA SER A 404 -13.84 10.95 6.08
C SER A 404 -13.09 9.73 6.59
N ASN A 405 -12.69 9.77 7.87
CA ASN A 405 -12.13 8.64 8.60
C ASN A 405 -13.06 8.15 9.73
N GLY A 406 -14.34 8.52 9.70
CA GLY A 406 -15.31 8.12 10.73
C GLY A 406 -15.18 8.86 12.07
N VAL A 407 -14.34 9.90 12.14
CA VAL A 407 -14.17 10.73 13.33
C VAL A 407 -15.18 11.89 13.29
N ALA A 408 -16.16 11.91 14.19
CA ALA A 408 -17.22 12.93 14.19
C ALA A 408 -16.66 14.36 14.30
N ALA A 409 -15.67 14.58 15.17
CA ALA A 409 -15.02 15.87 15.35
C ALA A 409 -14.25 16.36 14.09
N TYR A 410 -13.94 15.47 13.15
CA TYR A 410 -13.25 15.82 11.90
C TYR A 410 -14.18 16.40 10.84
N ARG A 411 -15.50 16.19 10.98
CA ARG A 411 -16.51 16.62 9.99
C ARG A 411 -16.44 18.11 9.65
N PRO A 412 -16.37 19.06 10.60
CA PRO A 412 -16.33 20.49 10.26
C PRO A 412 -15.08 20.88 9.47
N PHE A 413 -13.94 20.24 9.76
CA PHE A 413 -12.72 20.43 8.97
C PHE A 413 -12.90 19.91 7.55
N LEU A 414 -13.41 18.67 7.42
CA LEU A 414 -13.68 18.05 6.13
C LEU A 414 -14.62 18.93 5.30
N GLU A 415 -15.75 19.37 5.84
CA GLU A 415 -16.72 20.21 5.13
C GLU A 415 -16.14 21.55 4.68
N ARG A 416 -15.19 22.13 5.42
CA ARG A 416 -14.52 23.39 5.06
C ARG A 416 -13.42 23.21 4.02
N GLU A 417 -12.63 22.14 4.12
CA GLU A 417 -11.43 21.95 3.29
C GLU A 417 -11.64 20.98 2.12
N HIS A 418 -12.81 20.37 1.99
CA HIS A 418 -13.04 19.35 0.96
C HIS A 418 -12.83 19.92 -0.44
N HIS A 419 -12.11 19.17 -1.29
CA HIS A 419 -11.78 19.56 -2.65
C HIS A 419 -12.99 19.81 -3.57
N SER A 420 -14.21 19.40 -3.17
CA SER A 420 -15.44 19.74 -3.91
C SER A 420 -15.84 21.22 -3.81
N ARG A 421 -15.23 21.99 -2.90
CA ARG A 421 -15.45 23.43 -2.76
C ARG A 421 -14.61 24.25 -3.74
N ILE A 422 -13.55 23.66 -4.28
CA ILE A 422 -12.67 24.30 -5.25
C ILE A 422 -13.51 24.63 -6.51
N PRO A 423 -13.52 25.89 -6.98
CA PRO A 423 -14.16 26.23 -8.23
C PRO A 423 -13.65 25.35 -9.37
N HIS A 424 -14.54 24.80 -10.20
CA HIS A 424 -14.16 23.83 -11.23
C HIS A 424 -13.08 24.34 -12.18
N HIS A 425 -13.11 25.63 -12.54
CA HIS A 425 -12.09 26.26 -13.37
C HIS A 425 -10.70 26.29 -12.69
N THR A 426 -10.65 26.58 -11.39
CA THR A 426 -9.40 26.54 -10.58
C THR A 426 -8.84 25.12 -10.54
N LEU A 427 -9.70 24.14 -10.26
CA LEU A 427 -9.31 22.72 -10.22
C LEU A 427 -8.71 22.27 -11.55
N VAL A 428 -9.39 22.57 -12.67
CA VAL A 428 -8.91 22.23 -14.02
C VAL A 428 -7.60 22.95 -14.33
N SER A 429 -7.50 24.25 -14.01
CA SER A 429 -6.28 25.03 -14.24
C SER A 429 -5.08 24.46 -13.50
N SER A 430 -5.22 24.17 -12.20
CA SER A 430 -4.12 23.64 -11.38
C SER A 430 -3.70 22.22 -11.80
N PHE A 431 -4.64 21.34 -12.15
CA PHE A 431 -4.29 20.02 -12.66
C PHE A 431 -3.66 20.04 -14.06
N ARG A 432 -4.05 20.98 -14.94
CA ARG A 432 -3.38 21.17 -16.24
C ARG A 432 -1.95 21.64 -16.06
N ARG A 433 -1.73 22.68 -15.24
CA ARG A 433 -0.38 23.13 -14.90
C ARG A 433 0.47 22.02 -14.28
N MET A 434 -0.11 21.23 -13.37
CA MET A 434 0.56 20.06 -12.79
C MET A 434 0.95 19.02 -13.85
N LEU A 435 0.06 18.76 -14.82
CA LEU A 435 0.34 17.86 -15.94
C LEU A 435 1.49 18.38 -16.81
N ASP A 436 1.50 19.67 -17.13
CA ASP A 436 2.55 20.30 -17.94
C ASP A 436 3.93 20.15 -17.27
N ARG A 437 4.02 20.43 -15.96
CA ARG A 437 5.25 20.21 -15.17
C ARG A 437 5.66 18.74 -15.14
N ALA A 438 4.72 17.83 -15.02
CA ALA A 438 5.00 16.41 -14.93
C ALA A 438 5.53 15.81 -16.23
N VAL A 439 5.02 16.29 -17.37
CA VAL A 439 5.55 15.94 -18.70
C VAL A 439 6.98 16.46 -18.83
N LEU A 440 7.25 17.70 -18.42
CA LEU A 440 8.58 18.30 -18.46
C LEU A 440 9.61 17.49 -17.66
N HIS A 441 9.25 17.05 -16.46
CA HIS A 441 10.15 16.32 -15.55
C HIS A 441 10.08 14.80 -15.68
N ASN A 442 9.25 14.28 -16.58
CA ASN A 442 8.98 12.85 -16.75
C ASN A 442 8.62 12.16 -15.42
N ILE A 443 7.64 12.73 -14.69
CA ILE A 443 7.15 12.20 -13.41
C ILE A 443 5.74 11.63 -13.59
N PRO A 444 5.53 10.32 -13.42
CA PRO A 444 4.20 9.72 -13.43
C PRO A 444 3.30 10.29 -12.33
N LEU A 445 2.09 10.70 -12.70
CA LEU A 445 1.10 11.26 -11.80
C LEU A 445 -0.18 10.41 -11.72
N ILE A 446 -0.68 10.25 -10.51
CA ILE A 446 -1.98 9.65 -10.23
C ILE A 446 -2.84 10.70 -9.52
N ALA A 447 -4.01 11.02 -10.06
CA ALA A 447 -5.02 11.82 -9.40
C ALA A 447 -6.26 10.97 -9.13
N PHE A 448 -6.66 10.84 -7.87
CA PHE A 448 -7.83 10.07 -7.46
C PHE A 448 -7.85 8.64 -8.03
N ARG A 449 -6.68 7.99 -8.07
CA ARG A 449 -6.42 6.64 -8.63
C ARG A 449 -6.50 6.49 -10.16
N ALA A 450 -6.66 7.58 -10.89
CA ALA A 450 -6.52 7.59 -12.34
C ALA A 450 -5.16 8.20 -12.74
N PRO A 451 -4.54 7.74 -13.84
CA PRO A 451 -3.47 8.51 -14.47
C PRO A 451 -3.94 9.94 -14.73
N LEU A 452 -3.10 10.94 -14.42
CA LEU A 452 -3.51 12.34 -14.46
C LEU A 452 -4.01 12.75 -15.85
N GLU A 453 -3.41 12.26 -16.93
CA GLU A 453 -3.82 12.56 -18.30
C GLU A 453 -5.28 12.15 -18.54
N ARG A 454 -5.67 10.99 -18.00
CA ARG A 454 -7.05 10.50 -18.10
C ARG A 454 -8.00 11.34 -17.24
N PHE A 455 -7.56 11.72 -16.05
CA PHE A 455 -8.35 12.57 -15.15
C PHE A 455 -8.61 13.96 -15.75
N VAL A 456 -7.59 14.60 -16.33
CA VAL A 456 -7.70 15.88 -17.03
C VAL A 456 -8.57 15.77 -18.27
N LYS A 457 -8.38 14.73 -19.10
CA LYS A 457 -9.24 14.47 -20.28
C LYS A 457 -10.70 14.23 -19.91
N ALA A 458 -10.97 13.68 -18.73
CA ALA A 458 -12.33 13.48 -18.22
C ALA A 458 -12.96 14.75 -17.60
N GLY A 459 -12.27 15.90 -17.67
CA GLY A 459 -12.76 17.19 -17.15
C GLY A 459 -12.53 17.38 -15.65
N CYS A 460 -11.51 16.73 -15.06
CA CYS A 460 -11.16 16.83 -13.64
C CYS A 460 -12.34 16.56 -12.69
N LYS A 461 -13.16 15.55 -12.99
CA LYS A 461 -14.31 15.16 -12.17
C LYS A 461 -13.86 14.55 -10.84
N ALA A 462 -13.60 15.39 -9.85
CA ALA A 462 -13.20 14.96 -8.53
C ALA A 462 -14.37 14.28 -7.78
N PRO A 463 -14.09 13.31 -6.89
CA PRO A 463 -15.14 12.64 -6.12
C PRO A 463 -15.93 13.64 -5.25
N PRO A 464 -17.27 13.54 -5.18
CA PRO A 464 -18.07 14.41 -4.33
C PRO A 464 -17.86 14.08 -2.84
N LEU A 465 -18.22 15.02 -1.97
CA LEU A 465 -18.25 14.77 -0.53
C LEU A 465 -19.34 13.74 -0.22
N ASN A 466 -18.95 12.57 0.27
CA ASN A 466 -19.90 11.53 0.64
C ASN A 466 -20.40 11.73 2.09
N VAL A 467 -21.44 12.54 2.25
CA VAL A 467 -22.02 12.90 3.55
C VAL A 467 -22.71 11.72 4.25
N ALA A 468 -23.22 10.75 3.48
CA ALA A 468 -23.88 9.55 4.00
C ALA A 468 -22.92 8.61 4.77
N CYS A 469 -21.62 8.78 4.56
CA CYS A 469 -20.53 8.07 5.23
C CYS A 469 -19.99 8.81 6.47
N LEU A 470 -20.61 9.92 6.87
CA LEU A 470 -20.21 10.70 8.03
C LEU A 470 -21.05 10.30 9.26
N PRO A 471 -20.45 9.94 10.40
CA PRO A 471 -21.20 9.65 11.62
C PRO A 471 -22.09 10.83 11.96
N ARG A 472 -23.41 10.63 12.14
CA ARG A 472 -24.33 11.71 12.54
C ARG A 472 -23.76 12.39 13.78
N VAL A 473 -23.56 13.71 13.73
CA VAL A 473 -23.28 14.48 14.95
C VAL A 473 -24.57 14.42 15.75
N LEU A 474 -24.60 13.61 16.81
CA LEU A 474 -25.62 13.78 17.84
C LEU A 474 -25.43 15.20 18.36
N SER A 475 -26.48 16.02 18.27
CA SER A 475 -26.47 17.39 18.75
C SER A 475 -26.12 17.38 20.24
N ALA A 476 -24.87 17.67 20.57
CA ALA A 476 -24.45 17.92 21.93
C ALA A 476 -23.86 19.33 21.96
N LYS A 477 -24.66 20.24 22.53
CA LYS A 477 -24.12 21.33 23.35
C LYS A 477 -22.93 20.79 24.15
N THR A 478 -21.86 21.57 24.29
CA THR A 478 -20.58 21.26 24.95
C THR A 478 -19.51 20.55 24.13
N VAL A 479 -18.89 21.27 23.18
CA VAL A 479 -17.43 21.24 23.02
C VAL A 479 -16.97 22.69 22.89
N ALA A 480 -16.33 23.20 23.94
CA ALA A 480 -15.69 24.51 23.91
C ALA A 480 -14.50 24.50 22.92
N PRO A 481 -14.21 25.60 22.23
CA PRO A 481 -13.09 25.67 21.29
C PRO A 481 -11.78 25.67 22.09
N ILE A 482 -10.95 24.64 21.88
CA ILE A 482 -9.54 24.68 22.29
C ILE A 482 -8.72 24.83 21.03
N LEU A 483 -8.50 26.09 20.64
CA LEU A 483 -7.39 26.52 19.80
C LEU A 483 -6.92 27.89 20.31
N ALA A 484 -5.77 27.89 21.00
CA ALA A 484 -4.68 28.87 20.98
C ALA A 484 -4.05 29.05 22.38
N PRO A 485 -2.73 29.32 22.48
CA PRO A 485 -1.62 29.04 21.55
C PRO A 485 -0.99 27.66 21.76
#